data_AF-A0A5N8YXK9-F1
#
_entry.id   AF-A0A5N8YXK9-F1
#
_cell.length_a   1.000
_cell.length_b   1.000
_cell.length_c   1.000
_cell.angle_alpha   90.00
_cell.angle_beta   90.00
_cell.angle_gamma   90.00
#
_symmetry.space_group_name_H-M   'P 1'
#
loop_
_entity.id
_entity.type
_entity.pdbx_description
1 polymer ?
#
loop_
_entity_poly.entity_id
_entity_poly.type
_entity_poly.pdbx_seq_one_letter_code
_entity_poly.pdbx_strand_id
1 'polypeptide(L)'
;MNSGTMSNLEHEFSKLPIAVKDAFEKSSPILNDIFKEDELGSWANEGIAISKQTARSWEAGVEYFRISGDVARHLPFSSFIQWARCGSYLAQDSPTLAVSYFRASPAIVPNLRAQHIARWAGLGRGMYRGTWKSSTLASKFFDVSPSLIRNLPFWDVEVFAGLIETMSAKSYDLASECLILGEQTLPTMGREREAFLSLCRVLTESTWREIKACFEIAAKALAEIEESQKGRFIRLAEQLAKEGARDSSAFLVRGSTSLGKIQPSAQQHILDLCETLLTISPQAVNSLLKSLDYVLERITPAQLDA
;
A
#
# COMPACT_ATOMS: atom_id res chain seq x y z
N MET A 1 7.05 5.84 40.52
CA MET A 1 6.26 7.06 40.24
C MET A 1 6.15 7.88 41.51
N ASN A 2 6.65 9.12 41.53
CA ASN A 2 6.44 10.04 42.64
C ASN A 2 4.93 10.21 42.94
N SER A 3 4.57 10.27 44.22
CA SER A 3 3.18 10.28 44.70
C SER A 3 2.31 11.39 44.10
N GLY A 4 2.88 12.57 43.85
CA GLY A 4 2.19 13.70 43.22
C GLY A 4 1.81 13.45 41.75
N THR A 5 2.65 12.73 40.99
CA THR A 5 2.38 12.42 39.57
C THR A 5 1.29 11.36 39.45
N MET A 6 1.29 10.35 40.33
CA MET A 6 0.24 9.32 40.36
C MET A 6 -1.13 9.91 40.71
N SER A 7 -1.20 10.80 41.70
CA SER A 7 -2.44 11.46 42.08
C SER A 7 -3.06 12.29 40.96
N ASN A 8 -2.23 12.97 40.15
CA ASN A 8 -2.70 13.71 38.98
C ASN A 8 -3.22 12.76 37.88
N LEU A 9 -2.51 11.67 37.58
CA LEU A 9 -2.95 10.67 36.61
C LEU A 9 -4.29 10.04 37.02
N GLU A 10 -4.46 9.67 38.29
CA GLU A 10 -5.72 9.12 38.81
C GLU A 10 -6.89 10.09 38.61
N HIS A 11 -6.68 11.38 38.88
CA HIS A 11 -7.68 12.40 38.65
C HIS A 11 -8.03 12.52 37.16
N GLU A 12 -7.05 12.45 36.27
CA GLU A 12 -7.29 12.56 34.83
C GLU A 12 -8.00 11.33 34.25
N PHE A 13 -7.68 10.12 34.73
CA PHE A 13 -8.39 8.89 34.35
C PHE A 13 -9.84 8.86 34.88
N SER A 14 -10.13 9.50 36.01
CA SER A 14 -11.51 9.57 36.54
C SER A 14 -12.49 10.31 35.61
N LYS A 15 -11.95 11.14 34.71
CA LYS A 15 -12.73 11.90 33.70
C LYS A 15 -12.95 11.11 32.40
N LEU A 16 -12.35 9.92 32.27
CA LEU A 16 -12.39 9.09 31.08
C LEU A 16 -13.24 7.82 31.31
N PRO A 17 -13.72 7.16 30.25
CA PRO A 17 -14.37 5.86 30.38
C PRO A 17 -13.46 4.84 31.08
N ILE A 18 -14.06 4.01 31.94
CA ILE A 18 -13.35 2.97 32.73
C ILE A 18 -12.46 2.08 31.85
N ALA A 19 -12.90 1.77 30.63
CA ALA A 19 -12.13 0.96 29.68
C ALA A 19 -10.72 1.51 29.40
N VAL A 20 -10.54 2.84 29.41
CA VAL A 20 -9.21 3.46 29.22
C VAL A 20 -8.31 3.16 30.42
N LYS A 21 -8.84 3.34 31.63
CA LYS A 21 -8.11 3.06 32.88
C LYS A 21 -7.76 1.58 32.98
N ASP A 22 -8.69 0.68 32.67
CA ASP A 22 -8.45 -0.77 32.66
C ASP A 22 -7.33 -1.16 31.69
N ALA A 23 -7.29 -0.54 30.50
CA ALA A 23 -6.25 -0.81 29.51
C ALA A 23 -4.87 -0.30 29.95
N PHE A 24 -4.83 0.88 30.58
CA PHE A 24 -3.62 1.44 31.20
C PHE A 24 -3.09 0.52 32.32
N GLU A 25 -3.96 0.11 33.26
CA GLU A 25 -3.58 -0.74 34.39
C GLU A 25 -3.08 -2.11 33.94
N LYS A 26 -3.73 -2.73 32.94
CA LYS A 26 -3.28 -4.02 32.37
C LYS A 26 -1.92 -3.93 31.70
N SER A 27 -1.60 -2.79 31.09
CA SER A 27 -0.36 -2.62 30.33
C SER A 27 0.80 -2.11 31.19
N SER A 28 0.49 -1.45 32.32
CA SER A 28 1.48 -0.82 33.21
C SER A 28 2.57 -1.78 33.71
N PRO A 29 2.28 -3.03 34.17
CA PRO A 29 3.34 -3.95 34.59
C PRO A 29 4.34 -4.25 33.47
N ILE A 30 3.87 -4.41 32.23
CA ILE A 30 4.73 -4.70 31.07
C ILE A 30 5.62 -3.50 30.76
N LEU A 31 5.06 -2.29 30.76
CA LEU A 31 5.82 -1.09 30.44
C LEU A 31 6.78 -0.68 31.57
N ASN A 32 6.46 -1.00 32.83
CA ASN A 32 7.36 -0.78 33.96
C ASN A 32 8.68 -1.54 33.82
N ASP A 33 8.68 -2.68 33.13
CA ASP A 33 9.88 -3.48 32.87
C ASP A 33 10.71 -2.93 31.68
N ILE A 34 10.14 -2.03 30.87
CA ILE A 34 10.75 -1.52 29.63
C ILE A 34 11.20 -0.05 29.78
N PHE A 35 10.37 0.78 30.42
CA PHE A 35 10.55 2.22 30.50
C PHE A 35 10.98 2.69 31.88
N LYS A 36 11.69 3.82 31.91
CA LYS A 36 12.03 4.53 33.14
C LYS A 36 10.81 5.26 33.71
N GLU A 37 10.93 5.74 34.94
CA GLU A 37 9.84 6.38 35.66
C GLU A 37 9.30 7.66 34.98
N ASP A 38 10.19 8.49 34.45
CA ASP A 38 9.85 9.70 33.68
C ASP A 38 9.20 9.37 32.32
N GLU A 39 9.68 8.29 31.69
CA GLU A 39 9.15 7.75 30.43
C GLU A 39 7.73 7.18 30.61
N LEU A 40 7.47 6.48 31.72
CA LEU A 40 6.14 5.97 32.08
C LEU A 40 5.12 7.08 32.29
N GLY A 41 5.51 8.18 32.96
CA GLY A 41 4.65 9.34 33.10
C GLY A 41 4.30 9.96 31.74
N SER A 42 5.28 10.05 30.84
CA SER A 42 5.09 10.55 29.48
C SER A 42 4.18 9.63 28.64
N TRP A 43 4.36 8.31 28.73
CA TRP A 43 3.49 7.30 28.12
C TRP A 43 2.04 7.42 28.60
N ALA A 44 1.82 7.53 29.91
CA ALA A 44 0.50 7.68 30.50
C ALA A 44 -0.20 8.97 30.02
N ASN A 45 0.53 10.09 30.04
CA ASN A 45 0.01 11.39 29.61
C ASN A 45 -0.35 11.39 28.11
N GLU A 46 0.45 10.75 27.25
CA GLU A 46 0.15 10.66 25.83
C GLU A 46 -1.11 9.83 25.57
N GLY A 47 -1.30 8.71 26.27
CA GLY A 47 -2.52 7.92 26.17
C GLY A 47 -3.77 8.67 26.64
N ILE A 48 -3.66 9.46 27.72
CA ILE A 48 -4.72 10.36 28.18
C ILE A 48 -5.03 11.43 27.12
N ALA A 49 -3.99 12.03 26.52
CA ALA A 49 -4.15 13.04 25.47
C ALA A 49 -4.89 12.47 24.25
N ILE A 50 -4.50 11.27 23.79
CA ILE A 50 -5.18 10.54 22.71
C ILE A 50 -6.66 10.32 23.07
N SER A 51 -6.96 9.86 24.29
CA SER A 51 -8.34 9.60 24.72
C SER A 51 -9.25 10.83 24.74
N LYS A 52 -8.69 12.05 24.79
CA LYS A 52 -9.43 13.31 24.96
C LYS A 52 -9.66 14.10 23.69
N GLN A 53 -9.10 13.68 22.54
CA GLN A 53 -9.15 14.49 21.31
C GLN A 53 -10.59 14.77 20.82
N THR A 54 -11.47 13.76 20.87
CA THR A 54 -12.88 13.86 20.48
C THR A 54 -13.75 12.95 21.36
N ALA A 55 -15.08 13.03 21.23
CA ALA A 55 -16.03 12.25 22.04
C ALA A 55 -15.82 10.72 21.97
N ARG A 56 -15.24 10.19 20.88
CA ARG A 56 -14.95 8.76 20.73
C ARG A 56 -13.44 8.42 20.72
N SER A 57 -12.56 9.39 20.90
CA SER A 57 -11.10 9.14 20.86
C SER A 57 -10.60 8.27 22.01
N TRP A 58 -11.42 8.05 23.05
CA TRP A 58 -11.14 7.08 24.09
C TRP A 58 -10.92 5.66 23.53
N GLU A 59 -11.57 5.27 22.43
CA GLU A 59 -11.34 3.97 21.76
C GLU A 59 -9.90 3.84 21.26
N ALA A 60 -9.35 4.92 20.69
CA ALA A 60 -7.97 4.99 20.25
C ALA A 60 -6.98 4.94 21.43
N GLY A 61 -7.32 5.57 22.56
CA GLY A 61 -6.50 5.49 23.78
C GLY A 61 -6.51 4.10 24.41
N VAL A 62 -7.65 3.40 24.41
CA VAL A 62 -7.72 1.99 24.83
C VAL A 62 -6.80 1.14 23.96
N GLU A 63 -6.88 1.29 22.64
CA GLU A 63 -6.04 0.53 21.71
C GLU A 63 -4.56 0.88 21.92
N TYR A 64 -4.21 2.16 22.03
CA TYR A 64 -2.85 2.63 22.33
C TYR A 64 -2.25 1.94 23.56
N PHE A 65 -2.95 1.96 24.70
CA PHE A 65 -2.44 1.34 25.91
C PHE A 65 -2.26 -0.17 25.70
N ARG A 66 -3.27 -0.84 25.15
CA ARG A 66 -3.28 -2.30 24.94
C ARG A 66 -2.07 -2.81 24.19
N ILE A 67 -1.67 -2.11 23.12
CA ILE A 67 -0.59 -2.53 22.22
C ILE A 67 0.75 -1.84 22.51
N SER A 68 0.79 -0.90 23.47
CA SER A 68 2.02 -0.18 23.84
C SER A 68 3.16 -1.12 24.21
N GLY A 69 2.87 -2.18 24.97
CA GLY A 69 3.88 -3.14 25.40
C GLY A 69 4.53 -3.88 24.23
N ASP A 70 3.75 -4.20 23.20
CA ASP A 70 4.26 -4.88 22.00
C ASP A 70 5.14 -3.95 21.17
N VAL A 71 4.71 -2.70 20.99
CA VAL A 71 5.47 -1.70 20.22
C VAL A 71 6.74 -1.26 20.95
N ALA A 72 6.69 -1.09 22.28
CA ALA A 72 7.81 -0.65 23.11
C ALA A 72 9.02 -1.59 23.06
N ARG A 73 8.81 -2.89 22.80
CA ARG A 73 9.92 -3.86 22.64
C ARG A 73 10.73 -3.66 21.37
N HIS A 74 10.21 -2.91 20.39
CA HIS A 74 10.82 -2.74 19.08
C HIS A 74 11.31 -1.32 18.80
N LEU A 75 10.97 -0.35 19.64
CA LEU A 75 11.33 1.06 19.44
C LEU A 75 12.07 1.64 20.64
N PRO A 76 13.12 2.46 20.41
CA PRO A 76 13.62 3.31 21.48
C PRO A 76 12.54 4.31 21.89
N PHE A 77 12.56 4.74 23.15
CA PHE A 77 11.50 5.56 23.74
C PHE A 77 11.16 6.83 22.92
N SER A 78 12.17 7.51 22.35
CA SER A 78 11.95 8.69 21.50
C SER A 78 11.11 8.38 20.25
N SER A 79 11.34 7.23 19.61
CA SER A 79 10.56 6.76 18.45
C SER A 79 9.19 6.25 18.87
N PHE A 80 9.09 5.63 20.04
CA PHE A 80 7.81 5.23 20.63
C PHE A 80 6.90 6.45 20.87
N ILE A 81 7.42 7.55 21.42
CA ILE A 81 6.64 8.79 21.59
C ILE A 81 6.25 9.40 20.24
N GLN A 82 7.12 9.37 19.23
CA GLN A 82 6.75 9.81 17.89
C GLN A 82 5.62 8.98 17.30
N TRP A 83 5.67 7.66 17.47
CA TRP A 83 4.60 6.74 17.09
C TRP A 83 3.27 7.06 17.80
N ALA A 84 3.32 7.27 19.11
CA ALA A 84 2.14 7.64 19.90
C ALA A 84 1.51 8.96 19.41
N ARG A 85 2.33 9.98 19.18
CA ARG A 85 1.90 11.28 18.65
C ARG A 85 1.27 11.18 17.26
N CYS A 86 1.80 10.31 16.39
CA CYS A 86 1.17 10.05 15.09
C CYS A 86 -0.27 9.57 15.28
N GLY A 87 -0.49 8.59 16.17
CA GLY A 87 -1.85 8.13 16.48
C GLY A 87 -2.73 9.20 17.15
N SER A 88 -2.14 10.09 17.97
CA SER A 88 -2.82 11.26 18.53
C SER A 88 -3.32 12.22 17.45
N TYR A 89 -2.48 12.56 16.46
CA TYR A 89 -2.88 13.36 15.30
C TYR A 89 -3.98 12.67 14.47
N LEU A 90 -3.86 11.36 14.25
CA LEU A 90 -4.91 10.61 13.56
C LEU A 90 -6.22 10.62 14.34
N ALA A 91 -6.18 10.60 15.68
CA ALA A 91 -7.36 10.60 16.53
C ALA A 91 -8.10 11.95 16.55
N GLN A 92 -7.43 13.04 16.17
CA GLN A 92 -8.04 14.35 15.92
C GLN A 92 -8.85 14.33 14.61
N ASP A 93 -8.30 13.72 13.56
CA ASP A 93 -8.98 13.57 12.28
C ASP A 93 -10.14 12.55 12.36
N SER A 94 -9.88 11.37 12.93
CA SER A 94 -10.85 10.28 13.10
C SER A 94 -10.40 9.26 14.16
N PRO A 95 -11.18 9.03 15.24
CA PRO A 95 -10.91 7.98 16.22
C PRO A 95 -10.75 6.58 15.59
N THR A 96 -11.58 6.25 14.60
CA THR A 96 -11.53 4.96 13.91
C THR A 96 -10.21 4.78 13.16
N LEU A 97 -9.68 5.86 12.58
CA LEU A 97 -8.41 5.84 11.87
C LEU A 97 -7.24 5.57 12.83
N ALA A 98 -7.23 6.24 13.98
CA ALA A 98 -6.24 6.02 15.02
C ALA A 98 -6.30 4.60 15.60
N VAL A 99 -7.51 4.05 15.81
CA VAL A 99 -7.68 2.64 16.24
C VAL A 99 -7.06 1.69 15.22
N SER A 100 -7.33 1.85 13.92
CA SER A 100 -6.73 1.02 12.88
C SER A 100 -5.20 1.13 12.84
N TYR A 101 -4.67 2.35 12.96
CA TYR A 101 -3.23 2.60 13.05
C TYR A 101 -2.59 1.88 14.24
N PHE A 102 -3.13 2.04 15.44
CA PHE A 102 -2.59 1.39 16.65
C PHE A 102 -2.70 -0.13 16.56
N ARG A 103 -3.84 -0.65 16.11
CA ARG A 103 -4.06 -2.10 15.95
C ARG A 103 -3.06 -2.74 14.97
N ALA A 104 -2.73 -2.07 13.87
CA ALA A 104 -1.77 -2.58 12.89
C ALA A 104 -0.31 -2.46 13.36
N SER A 105 -0.02 -1.59 14.33
CA SER A 105 1.34 -1.21 14.72
C SER A 105 2.21 -2.38 15.18
N PRO A 106 1.76 -3.32 16.05
CA PRO A 106 2.58 -4.46 16.46
C PRO A 106 3.10 -5.33 15.31
N ALA A 107 2.35 -5.44 14.21
CA ALA A 107 2.76 -6.22 13.04
C ALA A 107 3.68 -5.42 12.08
N ILE A 108 3.58 -4.09 12.10
CA ILE A 108 4.32 -3.16 11.23
C ILE A 108 5.68 -2.83 11.81
N VAL A 109 5.71 -2.41 13.07
CA VAL A 109 6.88 -1.81 13.73
C VAL A 109 8.13 -2.70 13.67
N PRO A 110 8.05 -4.05 13.82
CA PRO A 110 9.23 -4.90 13.66
C PRO A 110 9.87 -4.87 12.27
N ASN A 111 9.07 -4.54 11.24
CA ASN A 111 9.47 -4.58 9.83
C ASN A 111 9.63 -3.17 9.22
N LEU A 112 9.28 -2.12 9.96
CA LEU A 112 9.33 -0.73 9.51
C LEU A 112 10.36 0.06 10.31
N ARG A 113 11.31 0.68 9.61
CA ARG A 113 12.27 1.58 10.26
C ARG A 113 11.52 2.72 10.99
N ALA A 114 11.92 3.03 12.21
CA ALA A 114 11.27 4.04 13.06
C ALA A 114 11.02 5.39 12.33
N GLN A 115 12.00 5.87 11.56
CA GLN A 115 11.91 7.10 10.77
C GLN A 115 10.77 7.11 9.72
N HIS A 116 10.25 5.95 9.33
CA HIS A 116 9.16 5.82 8.35
C HIS A 116 7.78 5.75 9.00
N ILE A 117 7.69 5.63 10.34
CA ILE A 117 6.39 5.50 11.04
C ILE A 117 5.49 6.71 10.77
N ALA A 118 6.03 7.92 10.81
CA ALA A 118 5.27 9.14 10.53
C ALA A 118 4.77 9.18 9.08
N ARG A 119 5.60 8.73 8.12
CA ARG A 119 5.21 8.63 6.71
C ARG A 119 4.10 7.60 6.53
N TRP A 120 4.22 6.42 7.14
CA TRP A 120 3.18 5.39 7.12
C TRP A 120 1.84 5.87 7.70
N ALA A 121 1.87 6.56 8.85
CA ALA A 121 0.67 7.20 9.41
C ALA A 121 0.07 8.22 8.42
N GLY A 122 0.93 9.02 7.79
CA GLY A 122 0.56 10.00 6.76
C GLY A 122 -0.12 9.39 5.54
N LEU A 123 0.29 8.20 5.08
CA LEU A 123 -0.34 7.50 3.96
C LEU A 123 -1.81 7.15 4.27
N GLY A 124 -2.06 6.55 5.44
CA GLY A 124 -3.43 6.23 5.87
C GLY A 124 -4.28 7.50 6.05
N ARG A 125 -3.69 8.56 6.60
CA ARG A 125 -4.33 9.87 6.72
C ARG A 125 -4.68 10.49 5.36
N GLY A 126 -3.81 10.35 4.36
CA GLY A 126 -4.02 10.86 3.00
C GLY A 126 -5.31 10.32 2.37
N MET A 127 -5.64 9.05 2.63
CA MET A 127 -6.86 8.39 2.13
C MET A 127 -8.14 8.86 2.85
N TYR A 128 -8.02 9.50 4.01
CA TYR A 128 -9.17 9.99 4.78
C TYR A 128 -9.63 11.38 4.30
N ARG A 129 -10.95 11.53 4.10
CA ARG A 129 -11.60 12.76 3.60
C ARG A 129 -12.86 13.13 4.38
N GLY A 130 -12.98 12.70 5.64
CA GLY A 130 -14.13 13.06 6.49
C GLY A 130 -15.40 12.23 6.27
N THR A 131 -15.38 11.23 5.37
CA THR A 131 -16.55 10.38 5.07
C THR A 131 -16.36 8.97 5.60
N TRP A 132 -17.45 8.26 5.86
CA TRP A 132 -17.39 6.85 6.28
C TRP A 132 -16.67 5.99 5.24
N LYS A 133 -16.90 6.20 3.92
CA LYS A 133 -16.21 5.48 2.85
C LYS A 133 -14.69 5.69 2.89
N SER A 134 -14.26 6.95 3.03
CA SER A 134 -12.84 7.28 3.14
C SER A 134 -12.21 6.71 4.42
N SER A 135 -12.98 6.65 5.52
CA SER A 135 -12.53 6.01 6.76
C SER A 135 -12.34 4.51 6.55
N THR A 136 -13.28 3.83 5.90
CA THR A 136 -13.18 2.40 5.60
C THR A 136 -11.95 2.09 4.73
N LEU A 137 -11.71 2.89 3.68
CA LEU A 137 -10.52 2.72 2.83
C LEU A 137 -9.23 2.90 3.63
N ALA A 138 -9.12 3.96 4.43
CA ALA A 138 -7.94 4.25 5.24
C ALA A 138 -7.69 3.19 6.32
N SER A 139 -8.75 2.72 7.00
CA SER A 139 -8.67 1.57 7.91
C SER A 139 -8.18 0.32 7.19
N LYS A 140 -8.72 0.05 5.99
CA LYS A 140 -8.31 -1.10 5.19
C LYS A 140 -6.84 -1.02 4.77
N PHE A 141 -6.34 0.17 4.45
CA PHE A 141 -4.92 0.39 4.18
C PHE A 141 -4.05 -0.02 5.37
N PHE A 142 -4.40 0.38 6.58
CA PHE A 142 -3.67 -0.05 7.78
C PHE A 142 -3.75 -1.56 8.00
N ASP A 143 -4.88 -2.21 7.72
CA ASP A 143 -5.03 -3.66 7.85
C ASP A 143 -4.12 -4.45 6.89
N VAL A 144 -3.92 -3.97 5.65
CA VAL A 144 -3.07 -4.65 4.65
C VAL A 144 -1.60 -4.22 4.69
N SER A 145 -1.31 -3.07 5.29
CA SER A 145 0.06 -2.53 5.40
C SER A 145 1.10 -3.52 5.95
N PRO A 146 0.82 -4.38 6.97
CA PRO A 146 1.83 -5.30 7.50
C PRO A 146 2.26 -6.35 6.47
N SER A 147 1.33 -6.75 5.60
CA SER A 147 1.61 -7.67 4.50
C SER A 147 2.44 -6.97 3.42
N LEU A 148 2.05 -5.76 3.03
CA LEU A 148 2.78 -4.96 2.05
C LEU A 148 4.22 -4.69 2.49
N ILE A 149 4.45 -4.22 3.72
CA ILE A 149 5.78 -3.86 4.22
C ILE A 149 6.71 -5.08 4.37
N ARG A 150 6.17 -6.27 4.65
CA ARG A 150 6.97 -7.50 4.71
C ARG A 150 7.45 -7.96 3.33
N ASN A 151 6.71 -7.63 2.28
CA ASN A 151 6.95 -8.15 0.94
C ASN A 151 7.51 -7.11 -0.04
N LEU A 152 7.43 -5.82 0.29
CA LEU A 152 7.77 -4.71 -0.59
C LEU A 152 8.69 -3.72 0.13
N PRO A 153 9.71 -3.15 -0.56
CA PRO A 153 10.37 -1.94 -0.10
C PRO A 153 9.37 -0.84 0.24
N PHE A 154 9.62 -0.13 1.34
CA PHE A 154 8.69 0.90 1.83
C PHE A 154 8.37 1.97 0.78
N TRP A 155 9.35 2.36 -0.06
CA TRP A 155 9.13 3.28 -1.16
C TRP A 155 8.02 2.82 -2.12
N ASP A 156 7.97 1.53 -2.45
CA ASP A 156 6.94 1.00 -3.34
C ASP A 156 5.57 0.98 -2.66
N VAL A 157 5.53 0.78 -1.33
CA VAL A 157 4.30 0.93 -0.53
C VAL A 157 3.81 2.38 -0.59
N GLU A 158 4.70 3.37 -0.57
CA GLU A 158 4.34 4.78 -0.69
C GLU A 158 3.78 5.11 -2.08
N VAL A 159 4.46 4.65 -3.14
CA VAL A 159 3.99 4.83 -4.53
C VAL A 159 2.61 4.19 -4.69
N PHE A 160 2.44 2.96 -4.21
CA PHE A 160 1.17 2.26 -4.30
C PHE A 160 0.06 2.94 -3.48
N ALA A 161 0.34 3.34 -2.24
CA ALA A 161 -0.62 4.08 -1.42
C ALA A 161 -1.06 5.39 -2.07
N GLY A 162 -0.13 6.13 -2.70
CA GLY A 162 -0.45 7.33 -3.46
C GLY A 162 -1.34 7.08 -4.68
N LEU A 163 -1.16 5.94 -5.36
CA LEU A 163 -2.07 5.50 -6.42
C LEU A 163 -3.47 5.23 -5.86
N ILE A 164 -3.58 4.49 -4.76
CA ILE A 164 -4.87 4.20 -4.10
C ILE A 164 -5.56 5.48 -3.65
N GLU A 165 -4.83 6.44 -3.07
CA GLU A 165 -5.36 7.76 -2.71
C GLU A 165 -5.90 8.49 -3.95
N THR A 166 -5.14 8.52 -5.04
CA THR A 166 -5.55 9.18 -6.30
C THR A 166 -6.80 8.51 -6.90
N MET A 167 -6.86 7.18 -6.88
CA MET A 167 -8.01 6.41 -7.35
C MET A 167 -9.25 6.65 -6.47
N SER A 168 -9.07 6.83 -5.17
CA SER A 168 -10.17 7.07 -4.23
C SER A 168 -10.95 8.34 -4.54
N ALA A 169 -10.30 9.34 -5.15
CA ALA A 169 -10.95 10.56 -5.63
C ALA A 169 -11.94 10.31 -6.79
N LYS A 170 -11.81 9.18 -7.49
CA LYS A 170 -12.73 8.73 -8.55
C LYS A 170 -13.74 7.71 -8.03
N SER A 171 -13.29 6.72 -7.26
CA SER A 171 -14.11 5.64 -6.71
C SER A 171 -13.45 4.97 -5.50
N TYR A 172 -14.05 5.10 -4.31
CA TYR A 172 -13.60 4.39 -3.11
C TYR A 172 -13.73 2.87 -3.22
N ASP A 173 -14.75 2.39 -3.94
CA ASP A 173 -15.00 0.95 -4.10
C ASP A 173 -13.89 0.33 -4.95
N LEU A 174 -13.55 0.97 -6.09
CA LEU A 174 -12.44 0.52 -6.92
C LEU A 174 -11.09 0.63 -6.21
N ALA A 175 -10.85 1.73 -5.50
CA ALA A 175 -9.62 1.91 -4.73
C ALA A 175 -9.45 0.81 -3.66
N SER A 176 -10.54 0.42 -3.00
CA SER A 176 -10.52 -0.66 -2.01
C SER A 176 -10.23 -2.02 -2.64
N GLU A 177 -10.82 -2.31 -3.81
CA GLU A 177 -10.54 -3.55 -4.54
C GLU A 177 -9.08 -3.60 -5.02
N CYS A 178 -8.58 -2.49 -5.58
CA CYS A 178 -7.19 -2.40 -6.06
C CYS A 178 -6.18 -2.46 -4.93
N LEU A 179 -6.50 -1.94 -3.74
CA LEU A 179 -5.68 -2.08 -2.54
C LEU A 179 -5.46 -3.56 -2.18
N ILE A 180 -6.51 -4.38 -2.23
CA ILE A 180 -6.44 -5.82 -1.94
C ILE A 180 -5.71 -6.58 -3.04
N LEU A 181 -6.02 -6.28 -4.30
CA LEU A 181 -5.33 -6.92 -5.42
C LEU A 181 -3.84 -6.59 -5.41
N GLY A 182 -3.47 -5.34 -5.13
CA GLY A 182 -2.06 -4.94 -5.05
C GLY A 182 -1.30 -5.62 -3.91
N GLU A 183 -1.93 -5.85 -2.76
CA GLU A 183 -1.34 -6.64 -1.67
C GLU A 183 -0.94 -8.05 -2.13
N GLN A 184 -1.75 -8.68 -2.97
CA GLN A 184 -1.53 -10.05 -3.44
C GLN A 184 -0.59 -10.13 -4.65
N THR A 185 -0.67 -9.14 -5.54
CA THR A 185 -0.06 -9.21 -6.88
C THR A 185 1.29 -8.52 -6.95
N LEU A 186 1.49 -7.38 -6.27
CA LEU A 186 2.77 -6.66 -6.33
C LEU A 186 3.95 -7.52 -5.84
N PRO A 187 3.84 -8.32 -4.76
CA PRO A 187 4.94 -9.18 -4.32
C PRO A 187 5.40 -10.20 -5.37
N THR A 188 4.51 -10.63 -6.27
CA THR A 188 4.83 -11.69 -7.24
C THR A 188 5.52 -11.17 -8.50
N MET A 189 5.55 -9.84 -8.71
CA MET A 189 6.10 -9.21 -9.92
C MET A 189 7.63 -9.02 -9.89
N GLY A 190 8.28 -9.23 -8.74
CA GLY A 190 9.73 -9.05 -8.60
C GLY A 190 10.18 -7.64 -9.00
N ARG A 191 11.09 -7.56 -9.99
CA ARG A 191 11.66 -6.29 -10.50
C ARG A 191 10.68 -5.49 -11.34
N GLU A 192 9.70 -6.15 -11.95
CA GLU A 192 8.79 -5.54 -12.92
C GLU A 192 7.64 -4.75 -12.31
N ARG A 193 7.53 -4.86 -10.99
CA ARG A 193 6.62 -4.08 -10.17
C ARG A 193 6.73 -2.58 -10.39
N GLU A 194 7.93 -2.03 -10.55
CA GLU A 194 8.12 -0.59 -10.77
C GLU A 194 7.50 -0.14 -12.09
N ALA A 195 7.75 -0.88 -13.18
CA ALA A 195 7.13 -0.62 -14.47
C ALA A 195 5.60 -0.75 -14.40
N PHE A 196 5.10 -1.74 -13.64
CA PHE A 196 3.67 -1.92 -13.46
C PHE A 196 3.01 -0.78 -12.69
N LEU A 197 3.63 -0.30 -11.61
CA LEU A 197 3.14 0.88 -10.87
C LEU A 197 3.18 2.16 -11.74
N SER A 198 4.15 2.29 -12.64
CA SER A 198 4.20 3.38 -13.63
C SER A 198 3.01 3.31 -14.60
N LEU A 199 2.72 2.11 -15.15
CA LEU A 199 1.51 1.88 -15.95
C LEU A 199 0.24 2.26 -15.18
N CYS A 200 0.07 1.78 -13.95
CA CYS A 200 -1.10 2.12 -13.13
C CYS A 200 -1.27 3.63 -12.90
N ARG A 201 -0.15 4.37 -12.77
CA ARG A 201 -0.21 5.84 -12.67
C ARG A 201 -0.81 6.46 -13.93
N VAL A 202 -0.32 6.08 -15.11
CA VAL A 202 -0.85 6.55 -16.40
C VAL A 202 -2.33 6.22 -16.55
N LEU A 203 -2.73 5.00 -16.18
CA LEU A 203 -4.13 4.56 -16.24
C LEU A 203 -5.01 5.37 -15.29
N THR A 204 -4.51 5.80 -14.13
CA THR A 204 -5.30 6.57 -13.16
C THR A 204 -5.72 7.93 -13.74
N GLU A 205 -4.90 8.51 -14.63
CA GLU A 205 -5.16 9.79 -15.27
C GLU A 205 -6.07 9.67 -16.51
N SER A 206 -6.01 8.55 -17.22
CA SER A 206 -6.66 8.37 -18.53
C SER A 206 -7.85 7.38 -18.49
N THR A 207 -7.59 6.13 -18.10
CA THR A 207 -8.51 4.99 -18.21
C THR A 207 -8.62 4.22 -16.89
N TRP A 208 -8.91 4.93 -15.80
CA TRP A 208 -8.87 4.39 -14.42
C TRP A 208 -9.72 3.13 -14.19
N ARG A 209 -10.74 2.88 -15.02
CA ARG A 209 -11.58 1.67 -14.97
C ARG A 209 -10.83 0.38 -15.34
N GLU A 210 -9.75 0.48 -16.11
CA GLU A 210 -8.92 -0.66 -16.53
C GLU A 210 -7.96 -1.14 -15.45
N ILE A 211 -7.72 -0.33 -14.40
CA ILE A 211 -6.66 -0.60 -13.41
C ILE A 211 -6.90 -1.94 -12.71
N LYS A 212 -8.13 -2.22 -12.29
CA LYS A 212 -8.49 -3.50 -11.66
C LYS A 212 -8.19 -4.67 -12.57
N ALA A 213 -8.65 -4.61 -13.82
CA ALA A 213 -8.40 -5.66 -14.80
C ALA A 213 -6.89 -5.88 -15.01
N CYS A 214 -6.11 -4.80 -15.05
CA CYS A 214 -4.65 -4.89 -15.12
C CYS A 214 -4.05 -5.60 -13.90
N PHE A 215 -4.48 -5.28 -12.68
CA PHE A 215 -4.03 -5.99 -11.47
C PHE A 215 -4.38 -7.49 -11.50
N GLU A 216 -5.57 -7.85 -11.98
CA GLU A 216 -6.04 -9.24 -12.03
C GLU A 216 -5.24 -10.12 -13.00
N ILE A 217 -4.74 -9.53 -14.09
CA ILE A 217 -4.06 -10.27 -15.16
C ILE A 217 -2.54 -10.15 -15.14
N ALA A 218 -1.97 -9.05 -14.61
CA ALA A 218 -0.58 -8.69 -14.88
C ALA A 218 0.41 -9.77 -14.45
N ALA A 219 0.27 -10.32 -13.24
CA ALA A 219 1.16 -11.39 -12.78
C ALA A 219 1.11 -12.64 -13.67
N LYS A 220 -0.08 -13.01 -14.17
CA LYS A 220 -0.26 -14.14 -15.10
C LYS A 220 0.32 -13.82 -16.47
N ALA A 221 0.05 -12.62 -16.99
CA ALA A 221 0.58 -12.18 -18.27
C ALA A 221 2.12 -12.19 -18.27
N LEU A 222 2.74 -11.74 -17.18
CA LEU A 222 4.20 -11.74 -17.04
C LEU A 222 4.79 -13.15 -16.91
N ALA A 223 4.03 -14.16 -16.48
CA ALA A 223 4.55 -15.53 -16.40
C ALA A 223 4.82 -16.15 -17.79
N GLU A 224 4.12 -15.66 -18.83
CA GLU A 224 4.26 -16.14 -20.22
C GLU A 224 5.38 -15.42 -20.99
N ILE A 225 5.93 -14.33 -20.43
CA ILE A 225 6.94 -13.51 -21.08
C ILE A 225 8.33 -13.90 -20.57
N GLU A 226 9.30 -13.93 -21.48
CA GLU A 226 10.69 -14.18 -21.15
C GLU A 226 11.22 -13.12 -20.16
N GLU A 227 12.01 -13.56 -19.17
CA GLU A 227 12.40 -12.73 -18.01
C GLU A 227 13.04 -11.41 -18.41
N SER A 228 13.92 -11.38 -19.42
CA SER A 228 14.56 -10.14 -19.88
C SER A 228 13.62 -9.18 -20.62
N GLN A 229 12.47 -9.68 -21.11
CA GLN A 229 11.49 -8.92 -21.88
C GLN A 229 10.30 -8.40 -21.05
N LYS A 230 10.08 -8.92 -19.84
CA LYS A 230 8.91 -8.56 -18.99
C LYS A 230 8.77 -7.05 -18.78
N GLY A 231 9.85 -6.37 -18.42
CA GLY A 231 9.82 -4.92 -18.20
C GLY A 231 9.52 -4.12 -19.46
N ARG A 232 10.06 -4.55 -20.60
CA ARG A 232 9.77 -3.93 -21.91
C ARG A 232 8.31 -4.10 -22.28
N PHE A 233 7.76 -5.28 -22.05
CA PHE A 233 6.36 -5.57 -22.32
C PHE A 233 5.40 -4.67 -21.53
N ILE A 234 5.66 -4.46 -20.23
CA ILE A 234 4.85 -3.54 -19.41
C ILE A 234 5.01 -2.09 -19.86
N ARG A 235 6.25 -1.66 -20.17
CA ARG A 235 6.51 -0.30 -20.66
C ARG A 235 5.81 -0.04 -21.99
N LEU A 236 5.72 -1.03 -22.87
CA LEU A 236 4.96 -0.91 -24.12
C LEU A 236 3.47 -0.67 -23.83
N ALA A 237 2.87 -1.39 -22.87
CA ALA A 237 1.50 -1.15 -22.43
C ALA A 237 1.32 0.28 -21.85
N GLU A 238 2.31 0.74 -21.06
CA GLU A 238 2.32 2.08 -20.49
C GLU A 238 2.37 3.16 -21.57
N GLN A 239 3.24 3.02 -22.56
CA GLN A 239 3.35 3.99 -23.64
C GLN A 239 2.11 3.99 -24.54
N LEU A 240 1.53 2.83 -24.84
CA LEU A 240 0.26 2.76 -25.55
C LEU A 240 -0.86 3.49 -24.79
N ALA A 241 -0.92 3.34 -23.46
CA ALA A 241 -1.87 4.07 -22.63
C ALA A 241 -1.62 5.59 -22.66
N LYS A 242 -0.35 6.04 -22.66
CA LYS A 242 0.02 7.45 -22.81
C LYS A 242 -0.44 8.04 -24.16
N GLU A 243 -0.36 7.25 -25.22
CA GLU A 243 -0.86 7.60 -26.57
C GLU A 243 -2.40 7.49 -26.71
N GLY A 244 -3.11 7.20 -25.61
CA GLY A 244 -4.57 7.19 -25.56
C GLY A 244 -5.24 5.84 -25.83
N ALA A 245 -4.48 4.74 -25.90
CA ALA A 245 -5.06 3.41 -25.94
C ALA A 245 -5.89 3.14 -24.68
N ARG A 246 -7.04 2.46 -24.84
CA ARG A 246 -8.00 2.23 -23.76
C ARG A 246 -8.20 0.77 -23.40
N ASP A 247 -7.37 -0.10 -23.95
CA ASP A 247 -7.48 -1.55 -23.88
C ASP A 247 -6.22 -2.19 -23.27
N SER A 248 -5.58 -1.52 -22.31
CA SER A 248 -4.32 -1.97 -21.69
C SER A 248 -4.44 -3.36 -21.08
N SER A 249 -5.57 -3.71 -20.47
CA SER A 249 -5.77 -5.06 -19.95
C SER A 249 -5.83 -6.10 -21.08
N ALA A 250 -6.57 -5.81 -22.14
CA ALA A 250 -6.66 -6.68 -23.31
C ALA A 250 -5.32 -6.80 -24.05
N PHE A 251 -4.53 -5.72 -24.09
CA PHE A 251 -3.17 -5.73 -24.60
C PHE A 251 -2.29 -6.69 -23.79
N LEU A 252 -2.31 -6.61 -22.45
CA LEU A 252 -1.52 -7.49 -21.59
C LEU A 252 -1.88 -8.96 -21.84
N VAL A 253 -3.18 -9.31 -21.86
CA VAL A 253 -3.62 -10.69 -22.14
C VAL A 253 -3.14 -11.14 -23.52
N ARG A 254 -3.47 -10.39 -24.57
CA ARG A 254 -3.18 -10.79 -25.95
C ARG A 254 -1.68 -10.89 -26.20
N GLY A 255 -0.94 -9.87 -25.76
CA GLY A 255 0.51 -9.81 -25.89
C GLY A 255 1.17 -10.99 -25.19
N SER A 256 0.78 -11.30 -23.94
CA SER A 256 1.30 -12.47 -23.23
C SER A 256 0.97 -13.79 -23.91
N THR A 257 -0.26 -13.95 -24.41
CA THR A 257 -0.67 -15.19 -25.07
C THR A 257 0.05 -15.42 -26.39
N SER A 258 0.25 -14.37 -27.21
CA SER A 258 0.94 -14.51 -28.49
C SER A 258 2.45 -14.65 -28.31
N LEU A 259 3.06 -13.87 -27.42
CA LEU A 259 4.50 -13.95 -27.13
C LEU A 259 4.87 -15.26 -26.40
N GLY A 260 4.01 -15.76 -25.51
CA GLY A 260 4.26 -17.02 -24.80
C GLY A 260 4.33 -18.27 -25.70
N LYS A 261 3.81 -18.19 -26.94
CA LYS A 261 3.87 -19.29 -27.92
C LYS A 261 5.21 -19.37 -28.68
N ILE A 262 6.07 -18.35 -28.57
CA ILE A 262 7.30 -18.24 -29.37
C ILE A 262 8.55 -18.33 -28.51
N GLN A 263 9.68 -18.60 -29.17
CA GLN A 263 10.98 -18.69 -28.52
C GLN A 263 11.45 -17.30 -28.00
N PRO A 264 12.25 -17.27 -26.93
CA PRO A 264 12.86 -16.06 -26.36
C PRO A 264 13.40 -15.03 -27.36
N SER A 265 14.20 -15.46 -28.34
CA SER A 265 14.80 -14.57 -29.35
C SER A 265 13.73 -13.89 -30.21
N ALA A 266 12.70 -14.64 -30.59
CA ALA A 266 11.58 -14.12 -31.36
C ALA A 266 10.73 -13.15 -30.53
N GLN A 267 10.55 -13.39 -29.22
CA GLN A 267 9.88 -12.41 -28.35
C GLN A 267 10.60 -11.06 -28.36
N GLN A 268 11.93 -11.07 -28.24
CA GLN A 268 12.73 -9.85 -28.30
C GLN A 268 12.53 -9.12 -29.63
N HIS A 269 12.64 -9.83 -30.76
CA HIS A 269 12.49 -9.23 -32.09
C HIS A 269 11.10 -8.61 -32.30
N ILE A 270 10.04 -9.30 -31.89
CA ILE A 270 8.67 -8.78 -31.97
C ILE A 270 8.50 -7.52 -31.11
N LEU A 271 9.10 -7.47 -29.92
CA LEU A 271 9.03 -6.29 -29.06
C LEU A 271 9.82 -5.12 -29.66
N ASP A 272 10.97 -5.36 -30.30
CA ASP A 272 11.71 -4.34 -31.05
C ASP A 272 10.86 -3.72 -32.18
N LEU A 273 10.11 -4.57 -32.91
CA LEU A 273 9.17 -4.12 -33.94
C LEU A 273 8.00 -3.33 -33.35
N CYS A 274 7.44 -3.79 -32.23
CA CYS A 274 6.36 -3.07 -31.53
C CYS A 274 6.81 -1.69 -31.07
N GLU A 275 8.00 -1.57 -30.50
CA GLU A 275 8.58 -0.31 -30.05
C GLU A 275 8.84 0.63 -31.24
N THR A 276 9.32 0.11 -32.36
CA THR A 276 9.49 0.89 -33.59
C THR A 276 8.14 1.38 -34.13
N LEU A 277 7.15 0.49 -34.23
CA LEU A 277 5.81 0.83 -34.68
C LEU A 277 5.12 1.84 -33.77
N LEU A 278 5.32 1.76 -32.46
CA LEU A 278 4.77 2.71 -31.50
C LEU A 278 5.15 4.16 -31.86
N THR A 279 6.39 4.40 -32.31
CA THR A 279 6.86 5.74 -32.69
C THR A 279 6.23 6.29 -33.96
N ILE A 280 5.66 5.42 -34.81
CA ILE A 280 5.11 5.76 -36.12
C ILE A 280 3.58 5.77 -36.07
N SER A 281 2.99 4.71 -35.51
CA SER A 281 1.55 4.50 -35.39
C SER A 281 1.25 3.60 -34.17
N PRO A 282 0.92 4.19 -33.01
CA PRO A 282 0.57 3.45 -31.79
C PRO A 282 -0.55 2.41 -32.00
N GLN A 283 -1.53 2.74 -32.83
CA GLN A 283 -2.65 1.84 -33.14
C GLN A 283 -2.21 0.58 -33.89
N ALA A 284 -1.11 0.64 -34.66
CA ALA A 284 -0.61 -0.49 -35.42
C ALA A 284 0.00 -1.58 -34.54
N VAL A 285 0.48 -1.25 -33.33
CA VAL A 285 1.05 -2.23 -32.38
C VAL A 285 0.02 -3.30 -32.01
N ASN A 286 -1.20 -2.89 -31.69
CA ASN A 286 -2.29 -3.81 -31.37
C ASN A 286 -2.66 -4.71 -32.57
N SER A 287 -2.59 -4.17 -33.79
CA SER A 287 -2.85 -4.92 -35.01
C SER A 287 -1.75 -5.94 -35.31
N LEU A 288 -0.48 -5.57 -35.09
CA LEU A 288 0.65 -6.48 -35.21
C LEU A 288 0.48 -7.67 -34.24
N LEU A 289 0.24 -7.40 -32.95
CA LEU A 289 0.06 -8.47 -31.96
C LEU A 289 -1.13 -9.38 -32.28
N LYS A 290 -2.24 -8.84 -32.77
CA LYS A 290 -3.38 -9.66 -33.25
C LYS A 290 -3.01 -10.58 -34.40
N SER A 291 -2.14 -10.12 -35.30
CA SER A 291 -1.74 -10.90 -36.48
C SER A 291 -0.70 -11.97 -36.17
N LEU A 292 0.03 -11.86 -35.05
CA LEU A 292 1.09 -12.81 -34.68
C LEU A 292 0.60 -14.24 -34.63
N ASP A 293 -0.55 -14.51 -34.00
CA ASP A 293 -1.09 -15.86 -33.91
C ASP A 293 -1.27 -16.50 -35.30
N TYR A 294 -1.78 -15.74 -36.27
CA TYR A 294 -1.97 -16.21 -37.65
C TYR A 294 -0.66 -16.36 -38.42
N VAL A 295 0.29 -15.45 -38.18
CA VAL A 295 1.61 -15.48 -38.83
C VAL A 295 2.42 -16.68 -38.32
N LEU A 296 2.42 -16.92 -37.02
CA LEU A 296 3.14 -18.03 -36.38
C LEU A 296 2.60 -19.41 -36.75
N GLU A 297 1.34 -19.52 -37.15
CA GLU A 297 0.79 -20.75 -37.75
C GLU A 297 1.34 -21.04 -39.15
N ARG A 298 1.96 -20.05 -39.81
CA ARG A 298 2.36 -20.12 -41.22
C ARG A 298 3.85 -19.99 -41.48
N ILE A 299 4.61 -19.41 -40.56
CA ILE A 299 6.07 -19.23 -40.70
C ILE A 299 6.82 -19.76 -39.49
N THR A 300 8.01 -20.31 -39.74
CA THR A 300 8.94 -20.73 -38.68
C THR A 300 9.62 -19.52 -38.05
N PRO A 301 10.06 -19.57 -36.78
CA PRO A 301 10.80 -18.47 -36.15
C PRO A 301 12.00 -17.98 -36.97
N ALA A 302 12.70 -18.89 -37.65
CA ALA A 302 13.82 -18.57 -38.53
C ALA A 302 13.43 -17.75 -39.79
N GLN A 303 12.17 -17.81 -40.21
CA GLN A 303 11.63 -16.97 -41.29
C GLN A 303 11.13 -15.61 -40.78
N LEU A 304 11.01 -15.46 -39.46
CA LEU A 304 10.60 -14.22 -38.81
C LEU A 304 11.83 -13.32 -38.56
N ASP A 305 13.01 -13.93 -38.41
CA ASP A 305 14.30 -13.26 -38.22
C ASP A 305 15.04 -12.91 -39.54
N ALA A 306 14.51 -13.36 -40.71
CA ALA A 306 15.12 -13.21 -42.04
C ALA A 306 14.55 -12.04 -42.84
#